data_AF-A0A9P6ZXN6-F1
#
_entry.id   AF-A0A9P6ZXN6-F1
#
_cell.length_a   1.000
_cell.length_b   1.000
_cell.length_c   1.000
_cell.angle_alpha   90.00
_cell.angle_beta   90.00
_cell.angle_gamma   90.00
#
_symmetry.space_group_name_H-M   'P 1'
#
loop_
_entity.id
_entity.type
_entity.pdbx_description
1 polymer ?
#
loop_
_entity_poly.entity_id
_entity_poly.type
_entity_poly.pdbx_seq_one_letter_code
_entity_poly.pdbx_strand_id
1 'polypeptide(L)'
;MLEPVRRWPSTACRMPLKWKATPRTRNLHSGRDLLSELSARQLIADVTRPDDFAKHLQKTRTIYVGVDPTAKSLHAGHLIPLLCLFHFRVRGHITLALIGGATGLVGDPSGRMMERSLSEKAQIESNTVNLTDSIQQFFSRATEYALDKAPSLTTVARLQVVNNLDWLKELNLLDFLRSTGIHFRVNHMLARDSVKLRMSAHNGITFTEFTYQLLQGYDFYELFRTRGCTIQVGGSDQWGNILSGIDLINKVEGAHAGYNEGCFALTTPLLTTSQGEKFGKSAGNAVWLDEKLTSYLDFYQYFLRTTDADVEKYLKMFTLLPVEEIDAVVREHEIQPERRLAQKLLAKEVTLMIHRKEGLEAARVATNVLFGTDYSTLHAKDIVKSLANDPRLVICTEDELLGITLPNIAAKFGLTSSKSAARQLALGNGLYLNNVPQPDVHFKLERNHLIDGQVAILRAGKDAHLILALR
;
A
#
# COMPACT_ATOMS: atom_id res chain seq x y z
N MET A 1 -19.46 65.42 21.72
CA MET A 1 -18.56 64.61 20.87
C MET A 1 -18.04 63.46 21.71
N LEU A 2 -18.43 62.24 21.38
CA LEU A 2 -17.66 60.99 21.42
C LEU A 2 -18.67 59.83 21.25
N GLU A 3 -18.47 59.08 20.17
CA GLU A 3 -19.36 58.05 19.62
C GLU A 3 -19.46 56.78 20.48
N PRO A 4 -20.55 56.00 20.38
CA PRO A 4 -20.64 54.68 20.97
C PRO A 4 -19.98 53.61 20.08
N VAL A 5 -19.23 52.72 20.75
CA VAL A 5 -18.53 51.55 20.21
C VAL A 5 -19.51 50.62 19.47
N ARG A 6 -19.22 50.35 18.19
CA ARG A 6 -19.94 49.37 17.36
C ARG A 6 -19.71 47.95 17.88
N ARG A 7 -20.79 47.27 18.29
CA ARG A 7 -20.84 45.81 18.46
C ARG A 7 -20.84 45.14 17.08
N TRP A 8 -19.98 44.14 16.88
CA TRP A 8 -20.06 43.20 15.76
C TRP A 8 -21.09 42.09 16.08
N PRO A 9 -21.94 41.64 15.13
CA PRO A 9 -22.85 40.53 15.36
C PRO A 9 -22.13 39.18 15.20
N SER A 10 -22.20 38.36 16.25
CA SER A 10 -21.78 36.96 16.28
C SER A 10 -22.86 36.04 15.71
N THR A 11 -22.98 35.93 14.38
CA THR A 11 -23.72 34.82 13.75
C THR A 11 -23.21 34.55 12.34
N ALA A 12 -22.15 33.75 12.22
CA ALA A 12 -21.89 33.00 10.98
C ALA A 12 -22.61 31.66 11.09
N CYS A 13 -23.87 31.65 10.68
CA CYS A 13 -24.66 30.44 10.46
C CYS A 13 -23.97 29.62 9.36
N ARG A 14 -23.18 28.60 9.73
CA ARG A 14 -22.69 27.59 8.79
C ARG A 14 -23.88 26.68 8.46
N MET A 15 -24.48 26.88 7.30
CA MET A 15 -25.50 25.98 6.77
C MET A 15 -24.91 24.57 6.61
N PRO A 16 -25.55 23.52 7.14
CA PRO A 16 -25.15 22.15 6.82
C PRO A 16 -25.54 21.86 5.37
N LEU A 17 -24.55 21.53 4.53
CA LEU A 17 -24.77 20.97 3.20
C LEU A 17 -25.62 19.70 3.35
N LYS A 18 -26.89 19.78 2.96
CA LYS A 18 -27.80 18.63 2.90
C LYS A 18 -27.41 17.74 1.72
N TRP A 19 -26.63 16.70 1.98
CA TRP A 19 -26.40 15.62 1.03
C TRP A 19 -27.63 14.72 0.98
N LYS A 20 -28.31 14.65 -0.17
CA LYS A 20 -29.39 13.68 -0.40
C LYS A 20 -28.78 12.28 -0.41
N ALA A 21 -28.97 11.53 0.68
CA ALA A 21 -28.66 10.11 0.74
C ALA A 21 -29.55 9.36 -0.26
N THR A 22 -28.94 8.65 -1.21
CA THR A 22 -29.63 7.68 -2.07
C THR A 22 -29.39 6.28 -1.48
N PRO A 23 -30.42 5.59 -0.97
CA PRO A 23 -30.26 4.25 -0.42
C PRO A 23 -30.44 3.23 -1.54
N ARG A 24 -29.34 2.75 -2.14
CA ARG A 24 -29.27 1.44 -2.80
C ARG A 24 -27.85 0.92 -2.65
N THR A 25 -27.66 -0.11 -1.82
CA THR A 25 -26.40 -0.86 -1.71
C THR A 25 -26.10 -1.49 -3.07
N ARG A 26 -25.14 -0.91 -3.79
CA ARG A 26 -24.63 -1.37 -5.08
C ARG A 26 -23.53 -2.40 -4.78
N ASN A 27 -23.73 -3.64 -5.20
CA ASN A 27 -22.97 -4.77 -4.70
C ASN A 27 -21.77 -5.11 -5.60
N LEU A 28 -20.57 -4.78 -5.11
CA LEU A 28 -19.27 -5.33 -5.57
C LEU A 28 -19.09 -6.80 -5.13
N HIS A 29 -19.74 -7.17 -4.03
CA HIS A 29 -19.60 -8.46 -3.37
C HIS A 29 -20.99 -9.08 -3.22
N SER A 30 -21.06 -10.42 -3.14
CA SER A 30 -22.30 -11.17 -2.91
C SER A 30 -23.11 -10.53 -1.77
N GLY A 31 -24.44 -10.73 -1.72
CA GLY A 31 -25.41 -9.99 -0.89
C GLY A 31 -25.22 -10.00 0.65
N ARG A 32 -24.01 -10.29 1.14
CA ARG A 32 -23.51 -10.12 2.50
C ARG A 32 -23.46 -8.64 2.91
N ASP A 33 -23.74 -8.38 4.18
CA ASP A 33 -23.49 -7.09 4.79
C ASP A 33 -21.98 -6.80 4.83
N LEU A 34 -21.62 -5.51 5.03
CA LEU A 34 -20.23 -5.07 4.97
C LEU A 34 -19.35 -5.70 6.06
N LEU A 35 -19.87 -5.90 7.27
CA LEU A 35 -19.07 -6.45 8.37
C LEU A 35 -18.75 -7.91 8.10
N SER A 36 -19.75 -8.70 7.67
CA SER A 36 -19.56 -10.09 7.26
C SER A 36 -18.59 -10.23 6.08
N GLU A 37 -18.62 -9.30 5.12
CA GLU A 37 -17.67 -9.28 4.00
C GLU A 37 -16.23 -9.03 4.48
N LEU A 38 -16.02 -8.03 5.34
CA LEU A 38 -14.71 -7.73 5.92
C LEU A 38 -14.18 -8.91 6.75
N SER A 39 -15.04 -9.57 7.53
CA SER A 39 -14.70 -10.80 8.26
C SER A 39 -14.32 -11.95 7.33
N ALA A 40 -15.11 -12.20 6.29
CA ALA A 40 -14.81 -13.27 5.31
C ALA A 40 -13.50 -13.03 4.56
N ARG A 41 -13.13 -11.76 4.36
CA ARG A 41 -11.85 -11.34 3.78
C ARG A 41 -10.69 -11.32 4.76
N GLN A 42 -10.94 -11.68 6.02
CA GLN A 42 -9.96 -11.62 7.11
C GLN A 42 -9.40 -10.20 7.34
N LEU A 43 -10.16 -9.15 7.01
CA LEU A 43 -9.74 -7.75 7.16
C LEU A 43 -10.00 -7.19 8.57
N ILE A 44 -10.53 -8.00 9.49
CA ILE A 44 -10.83 -7.58 10.87
C ILE A 44 -9.92 -8.35 11.83
N ALA A 45 -9.17 -7.60 12.63
CA ALA A 45 -8.49 -8.10 13.83
C ALA A 45 -9.38 -7.88 15.06
N ASP A 46 -9.76 -6.63 15.33
CA ASP A 46 -10.65 -6.25 16.43
C ASP A 46 -11.69 -5.24 15.97
N VAL A 47 -12.86 -5.25 16.62
CA VAL A 47 -13.91 -4.25 16.41
C VAL A 47 -14.64 -3.97 17.72
N THR A 48 -14.96 -2.70 17.98
CA THR A 48 -15.75 -2.35 19.17
C THR A 48 -17.22 -2.68 18.97
N ARG A 49 -17.84 -3.36 19.95
CA ARG A 49 -19.28 -3.65 20.01
C ARG A 49 -19.83 -4.17 18.65
N PRO A 50 -19.43 -5.37 18.20
CA PRO A 50 -19.72 -5.86 16.84
C PRO A 50 -21.18 -5.73 16.41
N ASP A 51 -22.13 -6.09 17.28
CA ASP A 51 -23.57 -6.05 16.98
C ASP A 51 -24.09 -4.62 16.79
N ASP A 52 -23.64 -3.68 17.62
CA ASP A 52 -23.99 -2.26 17.51
C ASP A 52 -23.32 -1.64 16.28
N PHE A 53 -22.10 -2.07 15.98
CA PHE A 53 -21.37 -1.62 14.79
C PHE A 53 -22.09 -2.07 13.52
N ALA A 54 -22.52 -3.34 13.43
CA ALA A 54 -23.29 -3.86 12.31
C ALA A 54 -24.60 -3.07 12.09
N LYS A 55 -25.31 -2.71 13.17
CA LYS A 55 -26.49 -1.84 13.10
C LYS A 55 -26.12 -0.42 12.65
N HIS A 56 -25.00 0.11 13.11
CA HIS A 56 -24.52 1.46 12.76
C HIS A 56 -24.19 1.56 11.26
N LEU A 57 -23.68 0.50 10.65
CA LEU A 57 -23.34 0.42 9.23
C LEU A 57 -24.54 0.31 8.28
N GLN A 58 -25.77 0.19 8.79
CA GLN A 58 -26.99 0.20 7.96
C GLN A 58 -27.28 1.56 7.31
N LYS A 59 -26.58 2.62 7.75
CA LYS A 59 -26.65 3.97 7.18
C LYS A 59 -25.29 4.36 6.62
N THR A 60 -25.28 5.33 5.70
CA THR A 60 -24.03 5.99 5.28
C THR A 60 -23.35 6.62 6.48
N ARG A 61 -22.08 6.26 6.70
CA ARG A 61 -21.23 6.75 7.78
C ARG A 61 -19.96 7.38 7.23
N THR A 62 -19.32 8.22 8.04
CA THR A 62 -18.01 8.78 7.74
C THR A 62 -16.94 8.00 8.51
N ILE A 63 -15.95 7.47 7.79
CA ILE A 63 -14.87 6.63 8.30
C ILE A 63 -13.53 7.26 7.92
N TYR A 64 -12.53 7.13 8.79
CA TYR A 64 -11.17 7.54 8.44
C TYR A 64 -10.10 6.50 8.74
N VAL A 65 -9.00 6.59 8.00
CA VAL A 65 -7.72 5.93 8.30
C VAL A 65 -6.64 7.01 8.41
N GLY A 66 -5.81 6.93 9.44
CA GLY A 66 -4.61 7.76 9.60
C GLY A 66 -3.39 7.14 8.92
N VAL A 67 -2.61 7.96 8.22
CA VAL A 67 -1.32 7.56 7.62
C VAL A 67 -0.28 8.64 7.91
N ASP A 68 0.74 8.28 8.69
CA ASP A 68 1.84 9.20 8.99
C ASP A 68 2.86 9.25 7.82
N PRO A 69 3.40 10.43 7.47
CA PRO A 69 4.32 10.68 6.34
C PRO A 69 5.76 10.22 6.64
N THR A 70 5.91 8.92 6.88
CA THR A 70 7.13 8.34 7.46
C THR A 70 8.12 7.83 6.43
N ALA A 71 7.69 7.77 5.18
CA ALA A 71 8.48 7.38 4.03
C ALA A 71 8.05 8.20 2.81
N LYS A 72 8.83 8.10 1.73
CA LYS A 72 8.62 8.86 0.49
C LYS A 72 7.39 8.40 -0.30
N SER A 73 6.90 7.18 -0.07
CA SER A 73 5.76 6.59 -0.78
C SER A 73 5.03 5.57 0.09
N LEU A 74 3.87 5.10 -0.36
CA LEU A 74 3.19 3.95 0.20
C LEU A 74 3.96 2.66 -0.14
N HIS A 75 4.08 1.78 0.84
CA HIS A 75 4.46 0.38 0.63
C HIS A 75 3.30 -0.58 0.91
N ALA A 76 3.46 -1.85 0.53
CA ALA A 76 2.41 -2.87 0.59
C ALA A 76 1.79 -3.06 2.00
N GLY A 77 2.54 -2.82 3.08
CA GLY A 77 1.99 -2.81 4.46
C GLY A 77 0.87 -1.78 4.72
N HIS A 78 0.80 -0.66 3.97
CA HIS A 78 -0.29 0.31 4.09
C HIS A 78 -1.56 -0.12 3.36
N LEU A 79 -1.47 -1.10 2.44
CA LEU A 79 -2.59 -1.48 1.61
C LEU A 79 -3.73 -2.06 2.43
N ILE A 80 -3.47 -2.78 3.51
CA ILE A 80 -4.54 -3.46 4.26
C ILE A 80 -5.53 -2.47 4.91
N PRO A 81 -5.12 -1.49 5.73
CA PRO A 81 -6.04 -0.45 6.20
C PRO A 81 -6.71 0.34 5.06
N LEU A 82 -5.97 0.65 3.98
CA LEU A 82 -6.51 1.43 2.87
C LEU A 82 -7.53 0.64 2.03
N LEU A 83 -7.34 -0.66 1.84
CA LEU A 83 -8.29 -1.57 1.19
C LEU A 83 -9.53 -1.79 2.07
N CYS A 84 -9.35 -1.94 3.39
CA CYS A 84 -10.47 -1.95 4.32
C CYS A 84 -11.31 -0.66 4.16
N LEU A 85 -10.67 0.51 4.16
CA LEU A 85 -11.33 1.79 3.88
C LEU A 85 -11.99 1.80 2.49
N PHE A 86 -11.36 1.20 1.48
CA PHE A 86 -11.93 1.08 0.15
C PHE A 86 -13.20 0.20 0.12
N HIS A 87 -13.29 -0.87 0.92
CA HIS A 87 -14.52 -1.67 1.07
C HIS A 87 -15.68 -0.85 1.65
N PHE A 88 -15.42 0.05 2.60
CA PHE A 88 -16.43 1.02 3.06
C PHE A 88 -16.86 1.95 1.92
N ARG A 89 -15.91 2.46 1.15
CA ARG A 89 -16.15 3.40 0.05
C ARG A 89 -17.06 2.81 -1.04
N VAL A 90 -16.78 1.59 -1.49
CA VAL A 90 -17.58 0.94 -2.54
C VAL A 90 -18.99 0.56 -2.07
N ARG A 91 -19.22 0.48 -0.75
CA ARG A 91 -20.56 0.33 -0.15
C ARG A 91 -21.27 1.67 0.10
N GLY A 92 -20.70 2.80 -0.37
CA GLY A 92 -21.34 4.11 -0.33
C GLY A 92 -21.11 4.89 0.97
N HIS A 93 -20.17 4.46 1.81
CA HIS A 93 -19.75 5.26 2.96
C HIS A 93 -18.81 6.40 2.54
N ILE A 94 -18.73 7.44 3.38
CA ILE A 94 -17.83 8.59 3.18
C ILE A 94 -16.48 8.23 3.81
N THR A 95 -15.42 8.24 3.01
CA THR A 95 -14.09 7.81 3.45
C THR A 95 -13.09 8.97 3.45
N LEU A 96 -12.39 9.12 4.56
CA LEU A 96 -11.34 10.12 4.76
C LEU A 96 -9.98 9.41 4.90
N ALA A 97 -8.96 9.92 4.22
CA ALA A 97 -7.57 9.56 4.51
C ALA A 97 -6.93 10.74 5.23
N LEU A 98 -6.55 10.53 6.49
CA LEU A 98 -5.89 11.54 7.31
C LEU A 98 -4.38 11.41 7.17
N ILE A 99 -3.74 12.43 6.63
CA ILE A 99 -2.28 12.57 6.64
C ILE A 99 -1.85 13.15 7.97
N GLY A 100 -0.93 12.44 8.63
CA GLY A 100 -0.35 12.86 9.88
C GLY A 100 0.74 13.92 9.74
N GLY A 101 0.45 15.08 9.15
CA GLY A 101 1.46 16.14 8.95
C GLY A 101 2.07 16.65 10.26
N ALA A 102 1.26 16.78 11.31
CA ALA A 102 1.73 17.15 12.65
C ALA A 102 2.17 15.93 13.47
N THR A 103 1.42 14.83 13.45
CA THR A 103 1.79 13.59 14.17
C THR A 103 3.08 12.96 13.64
N GLY A 104 3.40 13.16 12.37
CA GLY A 104 4.66 12.76 11.74
C GLY A 104 5.90 13.50 12.29
N LEU A 105 5.73 14.73 12.81
CA LEU A 105 6.79 15.48 13.51
C LEU A 105 7.07 14.93 14.90
N VAL A 106 6.09 14.25 15.51
CA VAL A 106 6.16 13.68 16.87
C VAL A 106 6.66 12.24 16.83
N GLY A 107 6.05 11.41 15.97
CA GLY A 107 6.38 10.00 15.77
C GLY A 107 5.58 9.03 16.67
N ASP A 108 4.91 8.06 16.04
CA ASP A 108 4.17 6.98 16.74
C ASP A 108 5.11 5.92 17.38
N PRO A 109 4.99 5.66 18.70
CA PRO A 109 5.74 4.58 19.37
C PRO A 109 5.16 3.17 19.15
N SER A 110 3.95 3.03 18.59
CA SER A 110 3.22 1.75 18.52
C SER A 110 3.93 0.69 17.69
N GLY A 111 4.08 -0.52 18.24
CA GLY A 111 4.67 -1.68 17.55
C GLY A 111 6.17 -1.59 17.26
N ARG A 112 6.91 -0.73 17.97
CA ARG A 112 8.36 -0.47 17.79
C ARG A 112 9.16 -0.71 19.07
N MET A 113 10.47 -0.93 18.91
CA MET A 113 11.43 -1.11 20.02
C MET A 113 12.48 0.01 20.13
N MET A 114 12.66 0.82 19.06
CA MET A 114 13.64 1.91 18.99
C MET A 114 12.94 3.27 18.79
N GLU A 115 13.57 4.33 19.27
CA GLU A 115 13.13 5.72 19.11
C GLU A 115 13.29 6.19 17.65
N ARG A 116 12.44 7.11 17.22
CA ARG A 116 12.54 7.74 15.89
C ARG A 116 13.60 8.84 15.88
N SER A 117 14.48 8.83 14.87
CA SER A 117 15.20 10.05 14.50
C SER A 117 14.20 11.09 14.01
N LEU A 118 14.17 12.26 14.63
CA LEU A 118 13.38 13.39 14.15
C LEU A 118 13.80 13.70 12.70
N SER A 119 12.87 13.54 11.76
CA SER A 119 13.12 13.90 10.37
C SER A 119 13.10 15.41 10.22
N GLU A 120 13.89 15.96 9.31
CA GLU A 120 13.84 17.39 9.01
C GLU A 120 12.43 17.78 8.57
N LYS A 121 11.95 18.95 9.02
CA LYS A 121 10.60 19.45 8.71
C LYS A 121 10.34 19.47 7.19
N ALA A 122 11.34 19.86 6.40
CA ALA A 122 11.27 19.86 4.93
C ALA A 122 11.04 18.46 4.35
N GLN A 123 11.64 17.41 4.94
CA GLN A 123 11.43 16.02 4.53
C GLN A 123 10.00 15.56 4.86
N ILE A 124 9.47 15.95 6.01
CA ILE A 124 8.08 15.61 6.40
C ILE A 124 7.07 16.31 5.50
N GLU A 125 7.30 17.59 5.17
CA GLU A 125 6.47 18.33 4.21
C GLU A 125 6.49 17.67 2.83
N SER A 126 7.69 17.33 2.32
CA SER A 126 7.81 16.60 1.05
C SER A 126 7.12 15.24 1.08
N ASN A 127 7.31 14.45 2.15
CA ASN A 127 6.64 13.16 2.32
C ASN A 127 5.12 13.32 2.40
N THR A 128 4.63 14.38 3.05
CA THR A 128 3.19 14.68 3.18
C THR A 128 2.55 14.88 1.80
N VAL A 129 3.20 15.64 0.93
CA VAL A 129 2.74 15.86 -0.46
C VAL A 129 2.76 14.54 -1.23
N ASN A 130 3.90 13.84 -1.26
CA ASN A 130 4.03 12.58 -2.00
C ASN A 130 3.04 11.51 -1.52
N LEU A 131 2.81 11.42 -0.21
CA LEU A 131 1.87 10.47 0.39
C LEU A 131 0.42 10.82 0.05
N THR A 132 0.08 12.11 0.05
CA THR A 132 -1.23 12.60 -0.40
C THR A 132 -1.51 12.15 -1.84
N ASP A 133 -0.56 12.39 -2.74
CA ASP A 133 -0.67 12.00 -4.15
C ASP A 133 -0.74 10.48 -4.31
N SER A 134 0.11 9.73 -3.58
CA SER A 134 0.12 8.26 -3.59
C SER A 134 -1.23 7.67 -3.14
N ILE A 135 -1.83 8.23 -2.09
CA ILE A 135 -3.14 7.79 -1.59
C ILE A 135 -4.24 8.13 -2.60
N GLN A 136 -4.26 9.34 -3.15
CA GLN A 136 -5.24 9.71 -4.18
C GLN A 136 -5.14 8.81 -5.41
N GLN A 137 -3.92 8.55 -5.87
CA GLN A 137 -3.64 7.67 -6.99
C GLN A 137 -4.08 6.23 -6.71
N PHE A 138 -3.75 5.68 -5.54
CA PHE A 138 -4.22 4.36 -5.12
C PHE A 138 -5.75 4.26 -5.18
N PHE A 139 -6.48 5.20 -4.57
CA PHE A 139 -7.95 5.16 -4.58
C PHE A 139 -8.56 5.37 -5.97
N SER A 140 -7.90 6.14 -6.84
CA SER A 140 -8.31 6.29 -8.25
C SER A 140 -8.17 4.96 -9.01
N ARG A 141 -6.98 4.36 -8.95
CA ARG A 141 -6.68 3.09 -9.64
C ARG A 141 -7.53 1.93 -9.09
N ALA A 142 -7.72 1.87 -7.76
CA ALA A 142 -8.61 0.89 -7.13
C ALA A 142 -10.08 1.08 -7.55
N THR A 143 -10.53 2.32 -7.77
CA THR A 143 -11.87 2.59 -8.31
C THR A 143 -12.00 2.09 -9.76
N GLU A 144 -11.02 2.38 -10.62
CA GLU A 144 -10.99 1.86 -12.00
C GLU A 144 -11.04 0.33 -12.02
N TYR A 145 -10.20 -0.30 -11.18
CA TYR A 145 -10.18 -1.75 -11.01
C TYR A 145 -11.53 -2.31 -10.54
N ALA A 146 -12.15 -1.70 -9.53
CA ALA A 146 -13.45 -2.15 -9.02
C ALA A 146 -14.58 -2.05 -10.07
N LEU A 147 -14.57 -0.99 -10.89
CA LEU A 147 -15.55 -0.79 -11.97
C LEU A 147 -15.40 -1.84 -13.09
N ASP A 148 -14.17 -2.24 -13.41
CA ASP A 148 -13.88 -3.32 -14.38
C ASP A 148 -14.39 -4.68 -13.84
N LYS A 149 -14.20 -4.95 -12.54
CA LYS A 149 -14.63 -6.20 -11.90
C LYS A 149 -16.11 -6.29 -11.59
N ALA A 150 -16.78 -5.16 -11.40
CA ALA A 150 -18.22 -5.12 -11.14
C ALA A 150 -18.87 -3.93 -11.85
N PRO A 151 -19.35 -4.12 -13.10
CA PRO A 151 -20.05 -3.09 -13.87
C PRO A 151 -21.32 -2.53 -13.20
N SER A 152 -21.86 -3.23 -12.19
CA SER A 152 -22.98 -2.77 -11.36
C SER A 152 -22.64 -1.56 -10.48
N LEU A 153 -21.35 -1.33 -10.19
CA LEU A 153 -20.89 -0.08 -9.59
C LEU A 153 -20.94 1.03 -10.64
N THR A 154 -21.84 1.97 -10.42
CA THR A 154 -22.02 3.11 -11.33
C THR A 154 -21.42 4.41 -10.80
N THR A 155 -21.12 4.47 -9.49
CA THR A 155 -20.50 5.65 -8.87
C THR A 155 -19.84 5.26 -7.56
N VAL A 156 -18.57 5.62 -7.40
CA VAL A 156 -17.84 5.51 -6.13
C VAL A 156 -17.55 6.94 -5.66
N ALA A 157 -17.95 7.29 -4.44
CA ALA A 157 -17.73 8.63 -3.89
C ALA A 157 -16.24 8.99 -3.89
N ARG A 158 -15.87 10.27 -4.07
CA ARG A 158 -14.45 10.70 -4.05
C ARG A 158 -13.83 10.56 -2.66
N LEU A 159 -12.50 10.35 -2.61
CA LEU A 159 -11.74 10.28 -1.37
C LEU A 159 -11.49 11.70 -0.92
N GLN A 160 -11.65 11.96 0.37
CA GLN A 160 -11.19 13.21 0.95
C GLN A 160 -9.88 12.92 1.67
N VAL A 161 -8.79 13.52 1.17
CA VAL A 161 -7.53 13.53 1.90
C VAL A 161 -7.51 14.80 2.76
N VAL A 162 -7.20 14.64 4.03
CA VAL A 162 -7.20 15.72 5.04
C VAL A 162 -5.88 15.66 5.81
N ASN A 163 -5.43 16.76 6.41
CA ASN A 163 -4.16 16.82 7.12
C ASN A 163 -4.37 17.33 8.55
N ASN A 164 -3.89 16.60 9.56
CA ASN A 164 -4.04 17.04 10.96
C ASN A 164 -3.25 18.31 11.30
N LEU A 165 -2.27 18.67 10.48
CA LEU A 165 -1.60 19.96 10.61
C LEU A 165 -2.57 21.14 10.48
N ASP A 166 -3.69 20.98 9.77
CA ASP A 166 -4.69 22.04 9.56
C ASP A 166 -5.31 22.55 10.86
N TRP A 167 -5.50 21.67 11.85
CA TRP A 167 -6.04 22.04 13.18
C TRP A 167 -4.98 22.05 14.27
N LEU A 168 -3.99 21.16 14.23
CA LEU A 168 -2.97 21.07 15.28
C LEU A 168 -2.00 22.26 15.28
N LYS A 169 -1.77 22.93 14.13
CA LYS A 169 -0.89 24.11 14.07
C LYS A 169 -1.45 25.33 14.82
N GLU A 170 -2.77 25.44 14.90
CA GLU A 170 -3.48 26.55 15.57
C GLU A 170 -3.73 26.25 17.06
N LEU A 171 -3.57 24.99 17.47
CA LEU A 171 -3.83 24.55 18.83
C LEU A 171 -2.61 24.83 19.72
N ASN A 172 -2.71 25.85 20.57
CA ASN A 172 -1.63 26.12 21.52
C ASN A 172 -1.60 25.07 22.65
N LEU A 173 -0.44 24.97 23.30
CA LEU A 173 -0.20 23.96 24.35
C LEU A 173 -1.18 24.07 25.52
N LEU A 174 -1.52 25.28 25.96
CA LEU A 174 -2.43 25.47 27.09
C LEU A 174 -3.85 25.01 26.74
N ASP A 175 -4.32 25.33 25.53
CA ASP A 175 -5.61 24.87 25.03
C ASP A 175 -5.63 23.36 24.87
N PHE A 176 -4.57 22.75 24.36
CA PHE A 176 -4.46 21.29 24.26
C PHE A 176 -4.53 20.62 25.63
N LEU A 177 -3.74 21.10 26.61
CA LEU A 177 -3.74 20.54 27.96
C LEU A 177 -5.10 20.69 28.65
N ARG A 178 -5.78 21.83 28.48
CA ARG A 178 -7.08 22.13 29.09
C ARG A 178 -8.26 21.40 28.44
N SER A 179 -8.28 21.32 27.10
CA SER A 179 -9.39 20.73 26.35
C SER A 179 -9.26 19.22 26.16
N THR A 180 -8.04 18.73 26.07
CA THR A 180 -7.75 17.33 25.72
C THR A 180 -7.04 16.63 26.87
N GLY A 181 -5.93 17.20 27.34
CA GLY A 181 -5.07 16.58 28.36
C GLY A 181 -5.81 16.17 29.64
N ILE A 182 -6.78 16.96 30.10
CA ILE A 182 -7.58 16.66 31.31
C ILE A 182 -8.35 15.32 31.24
N HIS A 183 -8.64 14.83 30.04
CA HIS A 183 -9.44 13.63 29.83
C HIS A 183 -8.58 12.35 29.82
N PHE A 184 -7.25 12.48 29.82
CA PHE A 184 -6.31 11.36 29.75
C PHE A 184 -5.66 11.14 31.12
N ARG A 185 -5.93 9.97 31.72
CA ARG A 185 -5.29 9.56 32.97
C ARG A 185 -3.95 8.92 32.65
N VAL A 186 -2.87 9.46 33.22
CA VAL A 186 -1.49 8.95 33.02
C VAL A 186 -1.40 7.45 33.30
N ASN A 187 -1.99 6.96 34.39
CA ASN A 187 -1.98 5.52 34.71
C ASN A 187 -2.58 4.65 33.59
N HIS A 188 -3.63 5.11 32.92
CA HIS A 188 -4.23 4.37 31.79
C HIS A 188 -3.35 4.41 30.55
N MET A 189 -2.72 5.55 30.29
CA MET A 189 -1.79 5.71 29.17
C MET A 189 -0.57 4.79 29.32
N LEU A 190 0.00 4.72 30.53
CA LEU A 190 1.11 3.82 30.87
C LEU A 190 0.70 2.34 30.83
N ALA A 191 -0.57 2.04 31.03
CA ALA A 191 -1.07 0.67 31.05
C ALA A 191 -1.18 0.03 29.65
N ARG A 192 -1.09 0.82 28.56
CA ARG A 192 -1.20 0.34 27.19
C ARG A 192 0.01 -0.48 26.78
N ASP A 193 -0.22 -1.59 26.09
CA ASP A 193 0.85 -2.53 25.73
C ASP A 193 1.94 -1.90 24.85
N SER A 194 1.57 -1.01 23.93
CA SER A 194 2.51 -0.25 23.10
C SER A 194 3.46 0.63 23.93
N VAL A 195 2.92 1.28 24.97
CA VAL A 195 3.69 2.15 25.87
C VAL A 195 4.51 1.30 26.85
N LYS A 196 3.93 0.27 27.46
CA LYS A 196 4.62 -0.67 28.35
C LYS A 196 5.85 -1.26 27.69
N LEU A 197 5.71 -1.77 26.46
CA LEU A 197 6.81 -2.40 25.73
C LEU A 197 7.96 -1.42 25.48
N ARG A 198 7.66 -0.16 25.09
CA ARG A 198 8.67 0.89 24.89
C ARG A 198 9.30 1.35 26.21
N MET A 199 8.53 1.45 27.29
CA MET A 199 9.06 1.77 28.62
C MET A 199 10.02 0.70 29.14
N SER A 200 9.78 -0.57 28.82
CA SER A 200 10.68 -1.67 29.18
C SER A 200 11.92 -1.77 28.28
N ALA A 201 11.99 -1.02 27.17
CA ALA A 201 13.17 -0.96 26.32
C ALA A 201 14.27 -0.11 26.96
N HIS A 202 15.54 -0.36 26.62
CA HIS A 202 16.71 0.29 27.23
C HIS A 202 16.66 1.83 27.22
N ASN A 203 16.03 2.45 26.22
CA ASN A 203 15.98 3.90 26.06
C ASN A 203 14.68 4.54 26.59
N GLY A 204 13.73 3.74 27.10
CA GLY A 204 12.43 4.22 27.54
C GLY A 204 11.58 4.86 26.42
N ILE A 205 10.62 5.70 26.83
CA ILE A 205 9.73 6.47 25.95
C ILE A 205 9.87 7.96 26.29
N THR A 206 9.96 8.82 25.29
CA THR A 206 10.03 10.29 25.51
C THR A 206 8.64 10.88 25.75
N PHE A 207 8.59 12.08 26.35
CA PHE A 207 7.32 12.81 26.52
C PHE A 207 6.63 13.08 25.17
N THR A 208 7.42 13.36 24.13
CA THR A 208 6.97 13.55 22.75
C THR A 208 6.25 12.30 22.24
N GLU A 209 6.90 11.13 22.27
CA GLU A 209 6.29 9.85 21.87
C GLU A 209 5.07 9.50 22.75
N PHE A 210 5.13 9.77 24.05
CA PHE A 210 4.03 9.49 24.98
C PHE A 210 2.78 10.33 24.69
N THR A 211 2.96 11.57 24.22
CA THR A 211 1.87 12.51 23.87
C THR A 211 1.19 12.16 22.54
N TYR A 212 1.81 11.34 21.68
CA TYR A 212 1.25 10.92 20.38
C TYR A 212 -0.19 10.40 20.49
N GLN A 213 -0.47 9.57 21.50
CA GLN A 213 -1.80 8.98 21.70
C GLN A 213 -2.90 10.03 21.99
N LEU A 214 -2.54 11.19 22.56
CA LEU A 214 -3.47 12.30 22.77
C LEU A 214 -3.74 13.01 21.45
N LEU A 215 -2.71 13.21 20.62
CA LEU A 215 -2.85 13.87 19.32
C LEU A 215 -3.74 13.05 18.38
N GLN A 216 -3.51 11.74 18.28
CA GLN A 216 -4.38 10.86 17.48
C GLN A 216 -5.81 10.79 18.05
N GLY A 217 -5.96 10.83 19.37
CA GLY A 217 -7.28 10.93 20.00
C GLY A 217 -8.01 12.23 19.63
N TYR A 218 -7.28 13.35 19.63
CA TYR A 218 -7.78 14.66 19.22
C TYR A 218 -8.18 14.68 17.74
N ASP A 219 -7.42 14.02 16.86
CA ASP A 219 -7.77 13.90 15.44
C ASP A 219 -9.13 13.23 15.24
N PHE A 220 -9.44 12.17 15.99
CA PHE A 220 -10.77 11.55 15.93
C PHE A 220 -11.85 12.52 16.40
N TYR A 221 -11.61 13.21 17.51
CA TYR A 221 -12.56 14.20 18.04
C TYR A 221 -12.83 15.36 17.05
N GLU A 222 -11.78 15.89 16.41
CA GLU A 222 -11.92 16.97 15.43
C GLU A 222 -12.69 16.50 14.18
N LEU A 223 -12.37 15.32 13.66
CA LEU A 223 -13.09 14.73 12.51
C LEU A 223 -14.53 14.35 12.84
N PHE A 224 -14.80 13.94 14.09
CA PHE A 224 -16.15 13.71 14.58
C PHE A 224 -16.95 15.02 14.54
N ARG A 225 -16.43 16.10 15.13
CA ARG A 225 -17.13 17.39 15.20
C ARG A 225 -17.29 18.09 13.85
N THR A 226 -16.28 18.03 13.00
CA THR A 226 -16.27 18.79 11.74
C THR A 226 -16.85 18.03 10.56
N ARG A 227 -16.78 16.69 10.57
CA ARG A 227 -17.17 15.84 9.43
C ARG A 227 -18.12 14.70 9.78
N GLY A 228 -18.59 14.61 11.03
CA GLY A 228 -19.46 13.53 11.50
C GLY A 228 -18.79 12.16 11.43
N CYS A 229 -17.45 12.12 11.55
CA CYS A 229 -16.70 10.87 11.52
C CYS A 229 -16.96 10.04 12.77
N THR A 230 -17.47 8.82 12.60
CA THR A 230 -17.87 7.94 13.72
C THR A 230 -17.09 6.64 13.76
N ILE A 231 -16.17 6.41 12.80
CA ILE A 231 -15.43 5.16 12.68
C ILE A 231 -13.98 5.48 12.35
N GLN A 232 -13.05 4.93 13.11
CA GLN A 232 -11.63 4.94 12.78
C GLN A 232 -11.17 3.52 12.46
N VAL A 233 -10.43 3.39 11.35
CA VAL A 233 -9.79 2.15 10.92
C VAL A 233 -8.27 2.31 11.03
N GLY A 234 -7.58 1.28 11.52
CA GLY A 234 -6.12 1.25 11.60
C GLY A 234 -5.56 -0.17 11.60
N GLY A 235 -4.24 -0.34 11.65
CA GLY A 235 -3.62 -1.65 11.91
C GLY A 235 -3.87 -2.10 13.36
N SER A 236 -3.69 -3.39 13.64
CA SER A 236 -3.91 -3.93 15.00
C SER A 236 -2.99 -3.33 16.07
N ASP A 237 -1.84 -2.77 15.67
CA ASP A 237 -0.96 -1.97 16.53
C ASP A 237 -1.56 -0.61 16.95
N GLN A 238 -2.60 -0.12 16.27
CA GLN A 238 -3.24 1.17 16.54
C GLN A 238 -4.42 1.09 17.51
N TRP A 239 -4.81 -0.11 17.95
CA TRP A 239 -6.01 -0.33 18.77
C TRP A 239 -6.10 0.63 19.97
N GLY A 240 -5.04 0.72 20.77
CA GLY A 240 -5.01 1.58 21.95
C GLY A 240 -5.21 3.06 21.61
N ASN A 241 -4.58 3.54 20.53
CA ASN A 241 -4.68 4.94 20.13
C ASN A 241 -6.07 5.28 19.61
N ILE A 242 -6.68 4.38 18.82
CA ILE A 242 -8.05 4.53 18.32
C ILE A 242 -9.04 4.64 19.49
N LEU A 243 -8.92 3.76 20.50
CA LEU A 243 -9.78 3.78 21.68
C LEU A 243 -9.68 5.10 22.46
N SER A 244 -8.51 5.73 22.53
CA SER A 244 -8.38 7.07 23.17
C SER A 244 -9.23 8.13 22.47
N GLY A 245 -9.37 8.06 21.15
CA GLY A 245 -10.25 8.97 20.43
C GLY A 245 -11.72 8.76 20.80
N ILE A 246 -12.16 7.50 20.88
CA ILE A 246 -13.52 7.16 21.33
C ILE A 246 -13.76 7.64 22.77
N ASP A 247 -12.81 7.38 23.67
CA ASP A 247 -12.90 7.82 25.06
C ASP A 247 -12.96 9.35 25.19
N LEU A 248 -12.16 10.07 24.40
CA LEU A 248 -12.17 11.53 24.38
C LEU A 248 -13.53 12.05 23.91
N ILE A 249 -14.05 11.55 22.78
CA ILE A 249 -15.36 11.93 22.26
C ILE A 249 -16.46 11.66 23.31
N ASN A 250 -16.45 10.48 23.94
CA ASN A 250 -17.44 10.13 24.96
C ASN A 250 -17.36 11.06 26.20
N LYS A 251 -16.17 11.47 26.63
CA LYS A 251 -16.00 12.35 27.79
C LYS A 251 -16.40 13.79 27.50
N VAL A 252 -16.09 14.29 26.31
CA VAL A 252 -16.38 15.68 25.91
C VAL A 252 -17.86 15.83 25.53
N GLU A 253 -18.35 14.97 24.64
CA GLU A 253 -19.70 15.07 24.07
C GLU A 253 -20.73 14.30 24.89
N GLY A 254 -20.37 13.20 25.55
CA GLY A 254 -21.28 12.47 26.44
C GLY A 254 -21.68 13.24 27.71
N ALA A 255 -20.90 14.26 28.10
CA ALA A 255 -21.29 15.22 29.13
C ALA A 255 -22.41 16.17 28.67
N HIS A 256 -22.63 16.29 27.36
CA HIS A 256 -23.67 17.12 26.75
C HIS A 256 -24.85 16.20 26.39
N ALA A 257 -25.73 15.98 27.38
CA ALA A 257 -26.89 15.09 27.30
C ALA A 257 -27.70 15.24 26.00
N GLY A 258 -27.54 14.27 25.07
CA GLY A 258 -28.29 14.23 23.81
C GLY A 258 -27.68 13.41 22.67
N TYR A 259 -26.40 13.03 22.73
CA TYR A 259 -25.76 12.26 21.66
C TYR A 259 -26.01 10.75 21.78
N ASN A 260 -26.81 10.21 20.86
CA ASN A 260 -27.21 8.79 20.79
C ASN A 260 -26.39 7.96 19.77
N GLU A 261 -25.39 8.53 19.09
CA GLU A 261 -24.55 7.77 18.13
C GLU A 261 -23.16 7.52 18.71
N GLY A 262 -22.83 6.26 18.97
CA GLY A 262 -21.51 5.84 19.45
C GLY A 262 -20.45 5.89 18.35
N CYS A 263 -19.21 6.21 18.72
CA CYS A 263 -18.04 6.03 17.85
C CYS A 263 -17.51 4.58 17.90
N PHE A 264 -16.89 4.13 16.82
CA PHE A 264 -16.43 2.76 16.65
C PHE A 264 -14.97 2.68 16.19
N ALA A 265 -14.33 1.57 16.55
CA ALA A 265 -12.98 1.23 16.14
C ALA A 265 -13.04 -0.08 15.36
N LEU A 266 -12.27 -0.17 14.28
CA LEU A 266 -11.98 -1.41 13.60
C LEU A 266 -10.48 -1.46 13.33
N THR A 267 -9.83 -2.56 13.66
CA THR A 267 -8.44 -2.79 13.30
C THR A 267 -8.34 -3.88 12.25
N THR A 268 -7.39 -3.72 11.34
CA THR A 268 -7.00 -4.75 10.39
C THR A 268 -5.79 -5.53 10.92
N PRO A 269 -5.62 -6.80 10.55
CA PRO A 269 -4.51 -7.59 11.05
C PRO A 269 -3.17 -7.06 10.53
N LEU A 270 -2.14 -7.12 11.37
CA LEU A 270 -0.77 -6.99 10.92
C LEU A 270 -0.43 -8.17 10.01
N LEU A 271 0.07 -7.88 8.82
CA LEU A 271 0.57 -8.92 7.94
C LEU A 271 1.89 -9.45 8.47
N THR A 272 1.84 -10.68 8.97
CA THR A 272 3.00 -11.52 9.20
C THR A 272 2.99 -12.65 8.17
N THR A 273 4.19 -13.05 7.73
CA THR A 273 4.35 -14.31 6.99
C THR A 273 4.05 -15.48 7.93
N SER A 274 3.81 -16.68 7.38
CA SER A 274 3.75 -17.93 8.14
C SER A 274 4.98 -18.18 9.05
N GLN A 275 6.12 -17.53 8.75
CA GLN A 275 7.35 -17.54 9.55
C GLN A 275 7.42 -16.43 10.61
N GLY A 276 6.37 -15.64 10.79
CA GLY A 276 6.28 -14.56 11.77
C GLY A 276 6.98 -13.26 11.37
N GLU A 277 7.56 -13.16 10.17
CA GLU A 277 8.19 -11.93 9.70
C GLU A 277 7.16 -10.88 9.33
N LYS A 278 7.37 -9.61 9.72
CA LYS A 278 6.50 -8.50 9.30
C LYS A 278 6.60 -8.32 7.79
N PHE A 279 5.46 -8.30 7.14
CA PHE A 279 5.32 -8.08 5.70
C PHE A 279 5.97 -6.76 5.26
N GLY A 280 6.82 -6.83 4.24
CA GLY A 280 7.59 -5.68 3.74
C GLY A 280 8.82 -5.29 4.58
N LYS A 281 9.23 -6.10 5.56
CA LYS A 281 10.48 -5.91 6.33
C LYS A 281 11.49 -7.05 6.22
N SER A 282 11.29 -8.00 5.32
CA SER A 282 12.32 -8.99 4.96
C SER A 282 13.54 -8.26 4.38
N ALA A 283 14.63 -8.20 5.17
CA ALA A 283 15.96 -7.71 4.81
C ALA A 283 16.02 -6.51 3.83
N GLY A 284 15.51 -5.34 4.26
CA GLY A 284 15.82 -4.05 3.61
C GLY A 284 14.98 -3.67 2.37
N ASN A 285 14.12 -4.53 1.84
CA ASN A 285 13.34 -4.21 0.63
C ASN A 285 11.84 -4.11 0.93
N ALA A 286 11.40 -2.92 1.36
CA ALA A 286 9.98 -2.59 1.33
C ALA A 286 9.46 -2.64 -0.12
N VAL A 287 8.29 -3.25 -0.32
CA VAL A 287 7.62 -3.30 -1.63
C VAL A 287 6.80 -2.04 -1.78
N TRP A 288 7.33 -1.07 -2.52
CA TRP A 288 6.71 0.23 -2.74
C TRP A 288 5.63 0.14 -3.81
N LEU A 289 4.62 1.00 -3.73
CA LEU A 289 3.58 1.14 -4.76
C LEU A 289 4.04 2.07 -5.89
N ASP A 290 5.10 2.85 -5.67
CA ASP A 290 5.73 3.72 -6.67
C ASP A 290 6.68 2.91 -7.55
N GLU A 291 6.43 2.91 -8.85
CA GLU A 291 7.22 2.20 -9.87
C GLU A 291 8.69 2.63 -9.96
N LYS A 292 9.04 3.82 -9.43
CA LYS A 292 10.43 4.31 -9.37
C LYS A 292 11.22 3.71 -8.21
N LEU A 293 10.52 3.19 -7.19
CA LEU A 293 11.13 2.58 -6.01
C LEU A 293 11.04 1.05 -6.02
N THR A 294 10.01 0.50 -6.66
CA THR A 294 9.88 -0.94 -6.90
C THR A 294 9.41 -1.14 -8.33
N SER A 295 10.21 -1.81 -9.15
CA SER A 295 9.87 -2.04 -10.55
C SER A 295 8.58 -2.86 -10.66
N TYR A 296 7.85 -2.74 -11.77
CA TYR A 296 6.66 -3.56 -12.02
C TYR A 296 6.97 -5.07 -11.94
N LEU A 297 8.17 -5.45 -12.41
CA LEU A 297 8.67 -6.82 -12.29
C LEU A 297 8.81 -7.24 -10.83
N ASP A 298 9.51 -6.46 -10.01
CA ASP A 298 9.76 -6.81 -8.61
C ASP A 298 8.46 -6.85 -7.81
N PHE A 299 7.56 -5.91 -8.05
CA PHE A 299 6.23 -5.87 -7.43
C PHE A 299 5.44 -7.13 -7.78
N TYR A 300 5.34 -7.47 -9.07
CA TYR A 300 4.64 -8.68 -9.53
C TYR A 300 5.29 -9.96 -8.97
N GLN A 301 6.61 -10.05 -9.04
CA GLN A 301 7.37 -11.20 -8.56
C GLN A 301 7.29 -11.36 -7.04
N TYR A 302 7.11 -10.28 -6.29
CA TYR A 302 6.88 -10.35 -4.85
C TYR A 302 5.59 -11.12 -4.53
N PHE A 303 4.46 -10.73 -5.13
CA PHE A 303 3.19 -11.43 -4.95
C PHE A 303 3.20 -12.82 -5.58
N LEU A 304 3.90 -13.02 -6.70
CA LEU A 304 4.05 -14.34 -7.32
C LEU A 304 4.84 -15.29 -6.42
N ARG A 305 5.76 -14.80 -5.59
CA ARG A 305 6.58 -15.60 -4.65
C ARG A 305 5.87 -15.90 -3.32
N THR A 306 4.62 -15.50 -3.15
CA THR A 306 3.81 -15.85 -1.97
C THR A 306 3.77 -17.36 -1.76
N THR A 307 3.87 -17.79 -0.50
CA THR A 307 3.81 -19.20 -0.11
C THR A 307 2.41 -19.77 -0.30
N ASP A 308 2.29 -21.08 -0.45
CA ASP A 308 0.98 -21.75 -0.55
C ASP A 308 0.13 -21.51 0.72
N ALA A 309 0.77 -21.42 1.89
CA ALA A 309 0.10 -21.16 3.16
C ALA A 309 -0.49 -19.74 3.27
N ASP A 310 0.10 -18.75 2.58
CA ASP A 310 -0.30 -17.34 2.70
C ASP A 310 -1.19 -16.87 1.54
N VAL A 311 -1.22 -17.58 0.40
CA VAL A 311 -1.82 -17.09 -0.85
C VAL A 311 -3.34 -16.89 -0.77
N GLU A 312 -4.07 -17.77 -0.09
CA GLU A 312 -5.51 -17.64 0.10
C GLU A 312 -5.83 -16.38 0.91
N LYS A 313 -5.15 -16.20 2.03
CA LYS A 313 -5.28 -15.02 2.89
C LYS A 313 -4.98 -13.75 2.11
N TYR A 314 -3.93 -13.75 1.28
CA TYR A 314 -3.57 -12.58 0.48
C TYR A 314 -4.57 -12.31 -0.64
N LEU A 315 -5.13 -13.33 -1.29
CA LEU A 315 -6.21 -13.15 -2.26
C LEU A 315 -7.43 -12.47 -1.61
N LYS A 316 -7.80 -12.92 -0.41
CA LYS A 316 -8.92 -12.37 0.37
C LYS A 316 -8.68 -10.90 0.77
N MET A 317 -7.47 -10.58 1.19
CA MET A 317 -7.10 -9.28 1.72
C MET A 317 -6.75 -8.22 0.66
N PHE A 318 -6.06 -8.60 -0.43
CA PHE A 318 -5.47 -7.66 -1.39
C PHE A 318 -6.26 -7.51 -2.70
N THR A 319 -7.31 -8.29 -2.91
CA THR A 319 -8.11 -8.25 -4.13
C THR A 319 -9.57 -7.91 -3.84
N LEU A 320 -10.33 -7.57 -4.88
CA LEU A 320 -11.78 -7.40 -4.80
C LEU A 320 -12.53 -8.56 -5.45
N LEU A 321 -11.83 -9.68 -5.73
CA LEU A 321 -12.47 -10.87 -6.28
C LEU A 321 -13.56 -11.38 -5.33
N PRO A 322 -14.65 -11.95 -5.85
CA PRO A 322 -15.63 -12.67 -5.04
C PRO A 322 -14.96 -13.76 -4.21
N VAL A 323 -15.36 -13.92 -2.94
CA VAL A 323 -14.79 -14.94 -2.05
C VAL A 323 -14.98 -16.34 -2.65
N GLU A 324 -16.10 -16.56 -3.32
CA GLU A 324 -16.43 -17.82 -3.98
C GLU A 324 -15.48 -18.14 -5.14
N GLU A 325 -15.01 -17.12 -5.87
CA GLU A 325 -14.01 -17.26 -6.94
C GLU A 325 -12.62 -17.59 -6.34
N ILE A 326 -12.28 -16.94 -5.22
CA ILE A 326 -11.04 -17.23 -4.49
C ILE A 326 -11.05 -18.69 -4.01
N ASP A 327 -12.13 -19.13 -3.37
CA ASP A 327 -12.25 -20.50 -2.85
C ASP A 327 -12.23 -21.55 -3.98
N ALA A 328 -12.68 -21.22 -5.19
CA ALA A 328 -12.58 -22.11 -6.35
C ALA A 328 -11.12 -22.23 -6.84
N VAL A 329 -10.41 -21.12 -6.98
CA VAL A 329 -9.01 -21.11 -7.45
C VAL A 329 -8.07 -21.75 -6.43
N VAL A 330 -8.32 -21.55 -5.14
CA VAL A 330 -7.54 -22.20 -4.07
C VAL A 330 -7.71 -23.71 -4.13
N ARG A 331 -8.94 -24.23 -4.30
CA ARG A 331 -9.17 -25.67 -4.47
C ARG A 331 -8.47 -26.25 -5.71
N GLU A 332 -8.48 -25.53 -6.84
CA GLU A 332 -7.75 -25.97 -8.03
C GLU A 332 -6.24 -25.97 -7.78
N HIS A 333 -5.73 -24.95 -7.07
CA HIS A 333 -4.33 -24.86 -6.71
C HIS A 333 -3.87 -25.97 -5.76
N GLU A 334 -4.70 -26.40 -4.81
CA GLU A 334 -4.39 -27.53 -3.91
C GLU A 334 -4.21 -28.86 -4.67
N ILE A 335 -4.92 -29.02 -5.80
CA ILE A 335 -4.79 -30.21 -6.66
C ILE A 335 -3.48 -30.16 -7.47
N GLN A 336 -3.07 -28.97 -7.91
CA GLN A 336 -1.89 -28.74 -8.78
C GLN A 336 -1.03 -27.56 -8.27
N PRO A 337 -0.38 -27.70 -7.10
CA PRO A 337 0.36 -26.61 -6.48
C PRO A 337 1.53 -26.12 -7.35
N GLU A 338 2.15 -27.01 -8.12
CA GLU A 338 3.26 -26.72 -9.03
C GLU A 338 2.90 -25.72 -10.14
N ARG A 339 1.62 -25.61 -10.50
CA ARG A 339 1.15 -24.63 -11.51
C ARG A 339 1.08 -23.21 -10.96
N ARG A 340 1.07 -23.06 -9.63
CA ARG A 340 1.03 -21.78 -8.90
C ARG A 340 -0.13 -20.87 -9.32
N LEU A 341 -1.31 -21.47 -9.53
CA LEU A 341 -2.50 -20.78 -10.06
C LEU A 341 -2.93 -19.62 -9.15
N ALA A 342 -3.01 -19.86 -7.84
CA ALA A 342 -3.42 -18.86 -6.86
C ALA A 342 -2.41 -17.68 -6.80
N GLN A 343 -1.11 -17.96 -6.84
CA GLN A 343 -0.08 -16.90 -6.80
C GLN A 343 -0.06 -16.07 -8.08
N LYS A 344 -0.24 -16.72 -9.24
CA LYS A 344 -0.37 -16.02 -10.53
C LYS A 344 -1.59 -15.10 -10.53
N LEU A 345 -2.71 -15.57 -9.98
CA LEU A 345 -3.92 -14.76 -9.83
C LEU A 345 -3.67 -13.58 -8.88
N LEU A 346 -3.09 -13.82 -7.71
CA LEU A 346 -2.75 -12.78 -6.75
C LEU A 346 -1.84 -11.71 -7.37
N ALA A 347 -0.73 -12.12 -7.96
CA ALA A 347 0.21 -11.21 -8.61
C ALA A 347 -0.45 -10.40 -9.73
N LYS A 348 -1.28 -11.04 -10.55
CA LYS A 348 -2.05 -10.38 -11.60
C LYS A 348 -2.98 -9.31 -11.02
N GLU A 349 -3.83 -9.68 -10.07
CA GLU A 349 -4.91 -8.81 -9.58
C GLU A 349 -4.38 -7.63 -8.76
N VAL A 350 -3.37 -7.85 -7.91
CA VAL A 350 -2.76 -6.75 -7.14
C VAL A 350 -1.98 -5.82 -8.06
N THR A 351 -1.22 -6.35 -9.03
CA THR A 351 -0.50 -5.51 -10.00
C THR A 351 -1.46 -4.74 -10.89
N LEU A 352 -2.58 -5.35 -11.30
CA LEU A 352 -3.63 -4.67 -12.07
C LEU A 352 -4.28 -3.53 -11.27
N MET A 353 -4.56 -3.74 -9.99
CA MET A 353 -5.13 -2.70 -9.12
C MET A 353 -4.15 -1.55 -8.89
N ILE A 354 -2.88 -1.86 -8.63
CA ILE A 354 -1.88 -0.84 -8.24
C ILE A 354 -1.25 -0.16 -9.45
N HIS A 355 -0.95 -0.88 -10.52
CA HIS A 355 -0.21 -0.38 -11.69
C HIS A 355 -0.98 -0.46 -13.02
N ARG A 356 -2.28 -0.78 -12.97
CA ARG A 356 -3.18 -0.88 -14.14
C ARG A 356 -2.71 -1.92 -15.16
N LYS A 357 -3.37 -1.94 -16.32
CA LYS A 357 -3.07 -2.90 -17.40
C LYS A 357 -1.66 -2.70 -17.93
N GLU A 358 -1.18 -1.47 -18.02
CA GLU A 358 0.15 -1.17 -18.53
C GLU A 358 1.25 -1.73 -17.64
N GLY A 359 1.13 -1.58 -16.31
CA GLY A 359 2.11 -2.13 -15.37
C GLY A 359 2.06 -3.65 -15.30
N LEU A 360 0.86 -4.24 -15.36
CA LEU A 360 0.70 -5.71 -15.41
C LEU A 360 1.36 -6.30 -16.66
N GLU A 361 1.11 -5.75 -17.84
CA GLU A 361 1.71 -6.28 -19.06
C GLU A 361 3.23 -6.05 -19.10
N ALA A 362 3.72 -4.91 -18.62
CA ALA A 362 5.15 -4.70 -18.44
C ALA A 362 5.76 -5.77 -17.51
N ALA A 363 5.14 -6.05 -16.37
CA ALA A 363 5.63 -7.09 -15.45
C ALA A 363 5.61 -8.49 -16.08
N ARG A 364 4.58 -8.81 -16.88
CA ARG A 364 4.47 -10.10 -17.59
C ARG A 364 5.53 -10.27 -18.67
N VAL A 365 5.76 -9.23 -19.47
CA VAL A 365 6.83 -9.21 -20.49
C VAL A 365 8.18 -9.40 -19.82
N ALA A 366 8.50 -8.60 -18.80
CA ALA A 366 9.75 -8.73 -18.05
C ALA A 366 9.91 -10.11 -17.40
N THR A 367 8.82 -10.68 -16.85
CA THR A 367 8.82 -12.03 -16.30
C THR A 367 9.11 -13.08 -17.38
N ASN A 368 8.51 -12.96 -18.57
CA ASN A 368 8.76 -13.88 -19.67
C ASN A 368 10.20 -13.77 -20.20
N VAL A 369 10.75 -12.57 -20.27
CA VAL A 369 12.16 -12.33 -20.66
C VAL A 369 13.18 -12.99 -19.73
N LEU A 370 12.86 -13.09 -18.43
CA LEU A 370 13.80 -13.55 -17.40
C LEU A 370 13.58 -14.98 -16.95
N PHE A 371 12.35 -15.48 -17.05
CA PHE A 371 11.97 -16.80 -16.53
C PHE A 371 11.19 -17.64 -17.54
N GLY A 372 10.87 -17.08 -18.71
CA GLY A 372 10.17 -17.78 -19.77
C GLY A 372 11.08 -18.72 -20.56
N THR A 373 10.44 -19.63 -21.29
CA THR A 373 11.14 -20.57 -22.17
C THR A 373 11.00 -20.22 -23.64
N ASP A 374 9.96 -19.47 -24.02
CA ASP A 374 9.62 -19.12 -25.40
C ASP A 374 9.54 -17.59 -25.57
N TYR A 375 10.33 -17.08 -26.53
CA TYR A 375 10.43 -15.66 -26.87
C TYR A 375 9.71 -15.33 -28.19
N SER A 376 9.03 -16.29 -28.82
CA SER A 376 8.34 -16.10 -30.10
C SER A 376 7.27 -15.00 -30.08
N THR A 377 6.67 -14.75 -28.91
CA THR A 377 5.63 -13.72 -28.72
C THR A 377 6.16 -12.40 -28.19
N LEU A 378 7.48 -12.25 -28.01
CA LEU A 378 8.08 -11.05 -27.45
C LEU A 378 8.44 -10.05 -28.55
N HIS A 379 8.04 -8.80 -28.36
CA HIS A 379 8.41 -7.70 -29.23
C HIS A 379 9.48 -6.82 -28.58
N ALA A 380 10.47 -6.38 -29.35
CA ALA A 380 11.59 -5.58 -28.85
C ALA A 380 11.14 -4.31 -28.12
N LYS A 381 10.14 -3.62 -28.69
CA LYS A 381 9.56 -2.41 -28.09
C LYS A 381 9.00 -2.66 -26.71
N ASP A 382 8.30 -3.78 -26.52
CA ASP A 382 7.67 -4.12 -25.24
C ASP A 382 8.72 -4.56 -24.21
N ILE A 383 9.77 -5.29 -24.65
CA ILE A 383 10.91 -5.64 -23.80
C ILE A 383 11.58 -4.36 -23.27
N VAL A 384 11.99 -3.46 -24.17
CA VAL A 384 12.69 -2.22 -23.79
C VAL A 384 11.83 -1.37 -22.86
N LYS A 385 10.53 -1.24 -23.17
CA LYS A 385 9.60 -0.50 -22.32
C LYS A 385 9.43 -1.14 -20.93
N SER A 386 9.33 -2.47 -20.87
CA SER A 386 9.10 -3.20 -19.62
C SER A 386 10.29 -3.19 -18.66
N LEU A 387 11.51 -3.12 -19.21
CA LEU A 387 12.77 -3.16 -18.47
C LEU A 387 13.49 -1.80 -18.45
N ALA A 388 12.81 -0.70 -18.78
CA ALA A 388 13.42 0.63 -18.91
C ALA A 388 14.17 1.10 -17.66
N ASN A 389 13.74 0.66 -16.47
CA ASN A 389 14.36 0.97 -15.18
C ASN A 389 15.09 -0.24 -14.57
N ASP A 390 15.23 -1.35 -15.30
CA ASP A 390 15.92 -2.55 -14.84
C ASP A 390 17.41 -2.47 -15.22
N PRO A 391 18.34 -2.70 -14.27
CA PRO A 391 19.79 -2.60 -14.53
C PRO A 391 20.30 -3.65 -15.54
N ARG A 392 19.52 -4.69 -15.84
CA ARG A 392 19.88 -5.71 -16.84
C ARG A 392 19.67 -5.23 -18.26
N LEU A 393 18.90 -4.16 -18.48
CA LEU A 393 18.72 -3.55 -19.79
C LEU A 393 19.86 -2.55 -20.08
N VAL A 394 20.58 -2.78 -21.17
CA VAL A 394 21.64 -1.89 -21.65
C VAL A 394 21.32 -1.45 -23.08
N ILE A 395 21.33 -0.14 -23.30
CA ILE A 395 21.17 0.46 -24.64
C ILE A 395 22.57 0.55 -25.29
N CYS A 396 22.71 0.02 -26.50
CA CYS A 396 23.98 -0.09 -27.22
C CYS A 396 23.87 0.45 -28.64
N THR A 397 25.01 0.77 -29.26
CA THR A 397 25.06 1.04 -30.71
C THR A 397 25.30 -0.25 -31.50
N GLU A 398 25.06 -0.20 -32.82
CA GLU A 398 25.29 -1.34 -33.70
C GLU A 398 26.74 -1.83 -33.69
N ASP A 399 27.70 -0.90 -33.70
CA ASP A 399 29.14 -1.21 -33.67
C ASP A 399 29.57 -1.94 -32.38
N GLU A 400 28.77 -1.83 -31.33
CA GLU A 400 29.04 -2.47 -30.05
C GLU A 400 28.49 -3.90 -29.93
N LEU A 401 27.63 -4.30 -30.86
CA LEU A 401 26.94 -5.59 -30.83
C LEU A 401 27.18 -6.42 -32.09
N LEU A 402 27.00 -5.84 -33.27
CA LEU A 402 27.00 -6.57 -34.53
C LEU A 402 28.41 -6.94 -34.96
N GLY A 403 28.59 -8.16 -35.48
CA GLY A 403 29.89 -8.69 -35.93
C GLY A 403 30.86 -9.07 -34.79
N ILE A 404 30.48 -8.83 -33.53
CA ILE A 404 31.26 -9.19 -32.34
C ILE A 404 30.84 -10.58 -31.84
N THR A 405 31.80 -11.34 -31.32
CA THR A 405 31.51 -12.68 -30.80
C THR A 405 30.72 -12.64 -29.49
N LEU A 406 29.78 -13.57 -29.31
CA LEU A 406 28.91 -13.63 -28.13
C LEU A 406 29.69 -13.62 -26.79
N PRO A 407 30.80 -14.38 -26.63
CA PRO A 407 31.57 -14.35 -25.39
C PRO A 407 32.22 -12.98 -25.11
N ASN A 408 32.60 -12.23 -26.15
CA ASN A 408 33.15 -10.89 -25.99
C ASN A 408 32.08 -9.90 -25.55
N ILE A 409 30.85 -10.00 -26.11
CA ILE A 409 29.70 -9.18 -25.70
C ILE A 409 29.36 -9.47 -24.23
N ALA A 410 29.24 -10.74 -23.85
CA ALA A 410 28.94 -11.16 -22.48
C ALA A 410 29.95 -10.62 -21.45
N ALA A 411 31.24 -10.60 -21.78
CA ALA A 411 32.26 -10.02 -20.91
C ALA A 411 32.24 -8.48 -20.91
N LYS A 412 32.05 -7.84 -22.08
CA LYS A 412 32.04 -6.37 -22.23
C LYS A 412 30.96 -5.73 -21.36
N PHE A 413 29.77 -6.31 -21.35
CA PHE A 413 28.60 -5.77 -20.64
C PHE A 413 28.38 -6.41 -19.26
N GLY A 414 29.39 -7.09 -18.72
CA GLY A 414 29.39 -7.55 -17.32
C GLY A 414 28.50 -8.76 -17.01
N LEU A 415 27.99 -9.49 -18.02
CA LEU A 415 27.28 -10.77 -17.79
C LEU A 415 28.22 -11.85 -17.23
N THR A 416 29.51 -11.77 -17.56
CA THR A 416 30.54 -12.69 -17.08
C THR A 416 31.77 -11.91 -16.60
N SER A 417 32.53 -12.49 -15.67
CA SER A 417 33.71 -11.84 -15.08
C SER A 417 34.86 -11.60 -16.06
N SER A 418 34.95 -12.38 -17.15
CA SER A 418 36.00 -12.26 -18.15
C SER A 418 35.62 -12.94 -19.47
N LYS A 419 36.33 -12.59 -20.55
CA LYS A 419 36.20 -13.25 -21.87
C LYS A 419 36.49 -14.76 -21.80
N SER A 420 37.47 -15.17 -20.99
CA SER A 420 37.81 -16.58 -20.81
C SER A 420 36.68 -17.34 -20.12
N ALA A 421 36.08 -16.75 -19.08
CA ALA A 421 34.92 -17.33 -18.39
C ALA A 421 33.71 -17.47 -19.34
N ALA A 422 33.43 -16.46 -20.17
CA ALA A 422 32.37 -16.52 -21.17
C ALA A 422 32.59 -17.64 -22.20
N ARG A 423 33.83 -17.85 -22.65
CA ARG A 423 34.17 -18.94 -23.59
C ARG A 423 34.00 -20.31 -22.96
N GLN A 424 34.43 -20.49 -21.71
CA GLN A 424 34.23 -21.74 -20.97
C GLN A 424 32.73 -22.03 -20.79
N LEU A 425 31.93 -21.01 -20.48
CA LEU A 425 30.48 -21.14 -20.40
C LEU A 425 29.86 -21.53 -21.75
N ALA A 426 30.28 -20.92 -22.86
CA ALA A 426 29.81 -21.30 -24.19
C ALA A 426 30.10 -22.79 -24.48
N LEU A 427 31.34 -23.24 -24.33
CA LEU A 427 31.73 -24.64 -24.54
C LEU A 427 30.95 -25.63 -23.65
N GLY A 428 30.55 -25.20 -22.46
CA GLY A 428 29.71 -25.98 -21.54
C GLY A 428 28.20 -25.87 -21.76
N ASN A 429 27.73 -25.31 -22.88
CA ASN A 429 26.30 -25.02 -23.14
C ASN A 429 25.64 -24.14 -22.06
N GLY A 430 26.45 -23.30 -21.41
CA GLY A 430 26.05 -22.40 -20.33
C GLY A 430 25.83 -20.95 -20.77
N LEU A 431 26.12 -20.60 -22.03
CA LEU A 431 25.85 -19.28 -22.61
C LEU A 431 24.70 -19.39 -23.62
N TYR A 432 23.69 -18.55 -23.46
CA TYR A 432 22.46 -18.58 -24.25
C TYR A 432 22.24 -17.24 -24.93
N LEU A 433 21.73 -17.28 -26.16
CA LEU A 433 21.18 -16.13 -26.90
C LEU A 433 19.71 -16.41 -27.18
N ASN A 434 18.82 -15.52 -26.75
CA ASN A 434 17.37 -15.66 -26.89
C ASN A 434 16.87 -17.04 -26.43
N ASN A 435 17.41 -17.49 -25.30
CA ASN A 435 17.18 -18.79 -24.67
C ASN A 435 17.63 -20.04 -25.47
N VAL A 436 18.40 -19.86 -26.54
CA VAL A 436 19.04 -20.94 -27.29
C VAL A 436 20.51 -21.05 -26.86
N PRO A 437 21.00 -22.23 -26.42
CA PRO A 437 22.42 -22.43 -26.13
C PRO A 437 23.30 -22.11 -27.34
N GLN A 438 24.40 -21.41 -27.12
CA GLN A 438 25.37 -21.06 -28.17
C GLN A 438 26.75 -21.63 -27.82
N PRO A 439 27.06 -22.88 -28.25
CA PRO A 439 28.33 -23.53 -27.94
C PRO A 439 29.53 -22.99 -28.73
N ASP A 440 29.27 -22.34 -29.88
CA ASP A 440 30.33 -21.80 -30.73
C ASP A 440 30.91 -20.50 -30.15
N VAL A 441 32.17 -20.57 -29.70
CA VAL A 441 32.92 -19.42 -29.17
C VAL A 441 33.22 -18.34 -30.22
N HIS A 442 33.09 -18.68 -31.50
CA HIS A 442 33.27 -17.78 -32.63
C HIS A 442 31.94 -17.23 -33.18
N PHE A 443 30.79 -17.63 -32.61
CA PHE A 443 29.48 -17.14 -33.03
C PHE A 443 29.44 -15.61 -32.92
N LYS A 444 29.22 -14.95 -34.07
CA LYS A 444 29.10 -13.50 -34.17
C LYS A 444 27.63 -13.10 -34.16
N LEU A 445 27.30 -12.11 -33.35
CA LEU A 445 25.95 -11.57 -33.31
C LEU A 445 25.67 -10.79 -34.60
N GLU A 446 24.53 -11.03 -35.21
CA GLU A 446 24.08 -10.38 -36.45
C GLU A 446 22.65 -9.92 -36.25
N ARG A 447 22.16 -9.02 -37.13
CA ARG A 447 20.86 -8.37 -36.95
C ARG A 447 19.70 -9.36 -36.99
N ASN A 448 19.77 -10.40 -37.81
CA ASN A 448 18.77 -11.46 -37.90
C ASN A 448 18.66 -12.32 -36.63
N HIS A 449 19.67 -12.30 -35.76
CA HIS A 449 19.66 -12.98 -34.47
C HIS A 449 18.95 -12.16 -33.38
N LEU A 450 18.64 -10.89 -33.64
CA LEU A 450 17.96 -10.02 -32.70
C LEU A 450 16.44 -10.19 -32.80
N ILE A 451 15.76 -10.15 -31.67
CA ILE A 451 14.30 -10.04 -31.59
C ILE A 451 13.90 -8.70 -32.22
N ASP A 452 13.02 -8.77 -33.21
CA ASP A 452 12.61 -7.66 -34.10
C ASP A 452 13.80 -6.86 -34.70
N GLY A 453 14.97 -7.49 -34.85
CA GLY A 453 16.17 -6.81 -35.33
C GLY A 453 16.77 -5.79 -34.35
N GLN A 454 16.33 -5.76 -33.09
CA GLN A 454 16.67 -4.71 -32.12
C GLN A 454 17.18 -5.22 -30.77
N VAL A 455 16.70 -6.36 -30.27
CA VAL A 455 17.00 -6.84 -28.92
C VAL A 455 17.69 -8.20 -28.91
N ALA A 456 18.75 -8.35 -28.12
CA ALA A 456 19.36 -9.63 -27.77
C ALA A 456 19.21 -9.90 -26.27
N ILE A 457 18.75 -11.09 -25.91
CA ILE A 457 18.70 -11.54 -24.52
C ILE A 457 19.81 -12.56 -24.31
N LEU A 458 20.82 -12.20 -23.53
CA LEU A 458 21.90 -13.08 -23.13
C LEU A 458 21.63 -13.65 -21.74
N ARG A 459 21.88 -14.95 -21.57
CA ARG A 459 21.79 -15.63 -20.27
C ARG A 459 23.04 -16.46 -20.03
N ALA A 460 23.60 -16.34 -18.83
CA ALA A 460 24.72 -17.13 -18.36
C ALA A 460 24.27 -18.04 -17.20
N GLY A 461 24.32 -19.35 -17.41
CA GLY A 461 23.83 -20.33 -16.44
C GLY A 461 22.33 -20.21 -16.20
N LYS A 462 21.90 -20.22 -14.93
CA LYS A 462 20.47 -20.21 -14.56
C LYS A 462 19.92 -18.80 -14.40
N ASP A 463 20.62 -17.93 -13.68
CA ASP A 463 20.00 -16.70 -13.14
C ASP A 463 20.57 -15.40 -13.74
N ALA A 464 21.77 -15.42 -14.32
CA ALA A 464 22.41 -14.21 -14.82
C ALA A 464 21.86 -13.85 -16.21
N HIS A 465 21.21 -12.70 -16.31
CA HIS A 465 20.57 -12.19 -17.52
C HIS A 465 21.12 -10.81 -17.89
N LEU A 466 21.28 -10.57 -19.18
CA LEU A 466 21.66 -9.29 -19.76
C LEU A 466 20.81 -9.07 -21.02
N ILE A 467 20.11 -7.94 -21.07
CA ILE A 467 19.24 -7.56 -22.18
C ILE A 467 19.91 -6.39 -22.90
N LEU A 468 20.21 -6.58 -24.17
CA LEU A 468 20.92 -5.62 -25.00
C LEU A 468 19.94 -5.10 -26.05
N ALA A 469 19.70 -3.80 -26.09
CA ALA A 469 18.82 -3.16 -27.05
C ALA A 469 19.58 -2.15 -27.89
N LEU A 470 19.39 -2.20 -29.21
CA LEU A 470 19.91 -1.17 -30.11
C LEU A 470 19.21 0.17 -29.86
N ARG A 471 19.99 1.25 -29.93
CA ARG A 471 19.53 2.63 -29.74
C ARG A 471 18.55 3.10 -30.81
#